data_AF-A0A2E9WTT0-F1
#
_entry.id   AF-A0A2E9WTT0-F1
#
_cell.length_a   1.000
_cell.length_b   1.000
_cell.length_c   1.000
_cell.angle_alpha   90.00
_cell.angle_beta   90.00
_cell.angle_gamma   90.00
#
_symmetry.space_group_name_H-M   'P 1'
#
loop_
_entity.id
_entity.type
_entity.pdbx_description
1 polymer ?
#
loop_
_entity_poly.entity_id
_entity_poly.type
_entity_poly.pdbx_seq_one_letter_code
_entity_poly.pdbx_strand_id
1 'polypeptide(L)'
;MGEDEKTQDNPQGMPLPPLPPGISLPLPPPPPPPVEEVSLEEDLEILENIEETLVEEVEYSQSTDFQSHWEKRKASDPNLSVGNRESMYGHIDRIATGEVGTLLDRFSNRFGSELDREIIVLRKKQQQEMREIKPTVELIQPPSEEYDSELDEEIDEELEEISEDQDFAEFFSVINNLLGDITHEDVIKNFISSDSFSLFEEVGESPESVSEEQKADFFKLINQVLGDLPDDNESVEAFIDSSDFSIFVKMGELYGE
;
A
#
# COMPACT_ATOMS: atom_id res chain seq x y z
N MET A 1 -41.59 -20.88 -27.07
CA MET A 1 -41.32 -21.80 -25.94
C MET A 1 -40.06 -22.56 -26.28
N GLY A 2 -39.08 -22.46 -25.40
CA GLY A 2 -37.67 -22.72 -25.63
C GLY A 2 -36.97 -21.78 -24.67
N GLU A 3 -36.42 -22.33 -23.60
CA GLU A 3 -36.03 -21.60 -22.39
C GLU A 3 -34.51 -21.44 -22.40
N ASP A 4 -34.02 -20.20 -22.37
CA ASP A 4 -32.59 -19.92 -22.37
C ASP A 4 -32.00 -20.11 -20.96
N GLU A 5 -31.31 -21.23 -20.77
CA GLU A 5 -30.71 -21.59 -19.49
C GLU A 5 -29.35 -20.90 -19.29
N LYS A 6 -29.38 -19.87 -18.45
CA LYS A 6 -28.28 -19.13 -17.81
C LYS A 6 -26.97 -19.94 -17.63
N THR A 7 -26.01 -19.77 -18.54
CA THR A 7 -24.60 -20.13 -18.30
C THR A 7 -23.84 -18.96 -17.69
N GLN A 8 -23.50 -19.08 -16.41
CA GLN A 8 -22.72 -18.12 -15.65
C GLN A 8 -21.22 -18.31 -15.91
N ASP A 9 -20.54 -17.25 -16.36
CA ASP A 9 -19.09 -17.25 -16.55
C ASP A 9 -18.35 -17.42 -15.20
N ASN A 10 -17.28 -18.21 -15.19
CA ASN A 10 -16.47 -18.48 -14.00
C ASN A 10 -15.01 -18.80 -14.42
N PRO A 11 -14.12 -17.79 -14.49
CA PRO A 11 -12.81 -17.89 -15.14
C PRO A 11 -11.70 -18.58 -14.31
N GLN A 12 -12.02 -19.64 -13.54
CA GLN A 12 -11.03 -20.41 -12.75
C GLN A 12 -10.90 -21.89 -13.16
N GLY A 13 -11.23 -22.21 -14.41
CA GLY A 13 -11.31 -23.60 -14.91
C GLY A 13 -10.02 -24.24 -15.43
N MET A 14 -8.87 -23.57 -15.42
CA MET A 14 -7.61 -24.16 -15.94
C MET A 14 -6.87 -24.97 -14.87
N PRO A 15 -6.64 -26.29 -15.06
CA PRO A 15 -5.89 -27.09 -14.09
C PRO A 15 -4.41 -26.71 -14.09
N LEU A 16 -3.89 -26.33 -12.92
CA LEU A 16 -2.46 -26.10 -12.71
C LEU A 16 -1.66 -27.38 -13.06
N PRO A 17 -0.49 -27.25 -13.70
CA PRO A 17 0.34 -28.40 -14.06
C PRO A 17 0.81 -29.15 -12.81
N PRO A 18 0.97 -30.49 -12.86
CA PRO A 18 1.37 -31.28 -11.71
C PRO A 18 2.76 -30.88 -11.21
N LEU A 19 2.86 -30.65 -9.90
CA LEU A 19 4.12 -30.32 -9.22
C LEU A 19 5.16 -31.44 -9.44
N PRO A 20 6.43 -31.13 -9.80
CA PRO A 20 7.42 -32.15 -10.08
C PRO A 20 7.70 -33.02 -8.84
N PRO A 21 7.74 -34.37 -8.98
CA PRO A 21 7.89 -35.27 -7.86
C PRO A 21 9.29 -35.15 -7.24
N GLY A 22 9.34 -34.92 -5.92
CA GLY A 22 10.57 -34.94 -5.12
C GLY A 22 10.81 -33.73 -4.22
N ILE A 23 10.01 -32.66 -4.34
CA ILE A 23 10.15 -31.47 -3.50
C ILE A 23 9.03 -31.44 -2.44
N SER A 24 9.28 -32.02 -1.27
CA SER A 24 8.47 -31.78 -0.08
C SER A 24 8.80 -30.39 0.48
N LEU A 25 8.18 -29.35 -0.09
CA LEU A 25 8.15 -28.04 0.55
C LEU A 25 7.42 -28.19 1.90
N PRO A 26 7.99 -27.75 3.04
CA PRO A 26 7.24 -27.66 4.27
C PRO A 26 6.07 -26.70 4.05
N LEU A 27 4.90 -27.03 4.61
CA LEU A 27 3.78 -26.09 4.63
C LEU A 27 4.25 -24.76 5.25
N PRO A 28 3.87 -23.60 4.69
CA PRO A 28 4.12 -22.34 5.36
C PRO A 28 3.51 -22.40 6.77
N PRO A 29 4.19 -21.88 7.80
CA PRO A 29 3.63 -21.84 9.14
C PRO A 29 2.31 -21.05 9.12
N PRO A 30 1.32 -21.43 9.95
CA PRO A 30 0.09 -20.66 10.05
C PRO A 30 0.40 -19.20 10.44
N PRO A 31 -0.41 -18.23 9.96
CA PRO A 31 -0.22 -16.84 10.34
C PRO A 31 -0.29 -16.70 11.88
N PRO A 32 0.54 -15.83 12.48
CA PRO A 32 0.47 -15.59 13.92
C PRO A 32 -0.93 -15.08 14.29
N PRO A 33 -1.46 -15.43 15.49
CA PRO A 33 -2.71 -14.87 15.97
C PRO A 33 -2.58 -13.33 16.06
N PRO A 34 -3.69 -12.58 15.89
CA PRO A 34 -3.67 -11.14 16.09
C PRO A 34 -3.17 -10.83 17.50
N VAL A 35 -2.19 -9.93 17.58
CA VAL A 35 -1.68 -9.41 18.86
C VAL A 35 -2.79 -8.55 19.46
N GLU A 36 -3.40 -9.03 20.55
CA GLU A 36 -4.18 -8.17 21.44
C GLU A 36 -3.26 -7.09 22.01
N GLU A 37 -3.76 -5.87 22.15
CA GLU A 37 -2.99 -4.73 22.63
C GLU A 37 -2.57 -4.92 24.09
N VAL A 38 -1.34 -5.40 24.29
CA VAL A 38 -0.72 -5.49 25.62
C VAL A 38 -0.39 -4.09 26.13
N SER A 39 -1.30 -3.55 26.95
CA SER A 39 -1.11 -2.32 27.71
C SER A 39 0.22 -2.35 28.45
N LEU A 40 1.11 -1.40 28.13
CA LEU A 40 2.47 -1.32 28.65
C LEU A 40 2.53 -0.57 29.99
N GLU A 41 2.17 -1.22 31.09
CA GLU A 41 2.37 -0.71 32.45
C GLU A 41 2.51 -1.88 33.44
N GLU A 42 3.49 -1.78 34.35
CA GLU A 42 3.87 -2.78 35.39
C GLU A 42 4.50 -4.09 34.81
N ASP A 43 5.57 -4.69 35.35
CA ASP A 43 6.26 -4.54 36.64
C ASP A 43 7.78 -4.81 36.48
N LEU A 44 8.63 -4.13 37.26
CA LEU A 44 10.10 -4.22 37.22
C LEU A 44 10.67 -4.77 38.53
N GLU A 45 10.68 -6.09 38.72
CA GLU A 45 11.47 -6.71 39.80
C GLU A 45 11.74 -8.22 39.57
N ILE A 46 12.53 -8.84 40.47
CA ILE A 46 12.93 -10.26 40.50
C ILE A 46 14.12 -10.63 39.57
N LEU A 47 15.32 -10.33 40.07
CA LEU A 47 16.60 -10.80 39.54
C LEU A 47 17.40 -11.43 40.70
N GLU A 48 17.08 -12.66 41.13
CA GLU A 48 17.92 -13.42 42.08
C GLU A 48 17.62 -14.94 42.11
N ASN A 49 18.65 -15.74 42.42
CA ASN A 49 18.71 -17.22 42.54
C ASN A 49 18.74 -18.07 41.24
N ILE A 50 19.90 -18.66 40.95
CA ILE A 50 20.24 -20.08 41.26
C ILE A 50 21.71 -20.34 40.85
N GLU A 51 22.54 -20.79 41.79
CA GLU A 51 23.93 -21.24 41.58
C GLU A 51 24.18 -22.53 42.41
N GLU A 52 25.22 -23.32 42.06
CA GLU A 52 25.68 -24.58 42.72
C GLU A 52 24.75 -25.82 42.58
N THR A 53 25.16 -27.11 42.60
CA THR A 53 26.41 -27.91 42.46
C THR A 53 25.99 -29.37 42.08
N LEU A 54 26.78 -30.41 41.75
CA LEU A 54 28.24 -30.70 41.82
C LEU A 54 28.69 -31.66 40.66
N VAL A 55 29.57 -32.65 40.91
CA VAL A 55 30.44 -33.43 39.99
C VAL A 55 30.69 -34.85 40.55
N GLU A 56 30.91 -35.88 39.72
CA GLU A 56 31.81 -37.02 40.05
C GLU A 56 32.41 -37.74 38.80
N GLU A 57 33.58 -38.39 38.97
CA GLU A 57 34.52 -38.90 37.92
C GLU A 57 34.43 -40.42 37.63
N VAL A 58 34.95 -40.90 36.47
CA VAL A 58 35.91 -42.05 36.34
C VAL A 58 36.77 -41.92 35.04
N GLU A 59 38.00 -42.47 35.04
CA GLU A 59 39.11 -42.23 34.09
C GLU A 59 39.38 -43.26 32.93
N TYR A 60 40.14 -42.81 31.92
CA TYR A 60 41.01 -43.48 30.90
C TYR A 60 40.59 -44.83 30.24
N SER A 61 40.60 -44.99 28.89
CA SER A 61 41.78 -44.76 28.01
C SER A 61 41.47 -44.76 26.49
N GLN A 62 41.29 -43.58 25.91
CA GLN A 62 41.84 -43.25 24.58
C GLN A 62 42.88 -42.15 24.85
N SER A 63 44.05 -42.16 24.20
CA SER A 63 45.01 -41.07 24.36
C SER A 63 44.44 -39.79 23.75
N THR A 64 43.99 -38.87 24.62
CA THR A 64 43.43 -37.56 24.27
C THR A 64 44.48 -36.56 23.78
N ASP A 65 45.69 -37.04 23.47
CA ASP A 65 46.75 -36.22 22.91
C ASP A 65 46.33 -35.64 21.56
N PHE A 66 46.59 -34.34 21.38
CA PHE A 66 46.21 -33.58 20.21
C PHE A 66 46.79 -34.18 18.93
N GLN A 67 47.99 -34.76 18.99
CA GLN A 67 48.62 -35.44 17.86
C GLN A 67 47.78 -36.63 17.36
N SER A 68 47.26 -37.46 18.27
CA SER A 68 46.44 -38.63 17.94
C SER A 68 45.08 -38.22 17.34
N HIS A 69 44.46 -37.17 17.87
CA HIS A 69 43.22 -36.61 17.32
C HIS A 69 43.44 -35.93 15.95
N TRP A 70 44.59 -35.29 15.75
CA TRP A 70 44.97 -34.65 14.49
C TRP A 70 45.31 -35.67 13.40
N GLU A 71 45.98 -36.77 13.73
CA GLU A 71 46.26 -37.85 12.79
C GLU A 71 45.01 -38.61 12.39
N LYS A 72 44.08 -38.88 13.33
CA LYS A 72 42.73 -39.38 12.98
C LYS A 72 42.01 -38.43 12.02
N ARG A 73 41.98 -37.12 12.28
CA ARG A 73 41.36 -36.14 11.36
C ARG A 73 41.96 -36.15 9.95
N LYS A 74 43.29 -36.15 9.82
CA LYS A 74 43.97 -36.23 8.51
C LYS A 74 43.69 -37.54 7.77
N ALA A 75 43.55 -38.66 8.49
CA ALA A 75 43.24 -39.96 7.90
C ALA A 75 41.77 -40.06 7.45
N SER A 76 40.85 -39.38 8.15
CA SER A 76 39.42 -39.34 7.82
C SER A 76 39.06 -38.35 6.70
N ASP A 77 39.82 -37.28 6.53
CA ASP A 77 39.51 -36.22 5.56
C ASP A 77 40.69 -35.93 4.61
N PRO A 78 40.71 -36.57 3.41
CA PRO A 78 41.77 -36.38 2.43
C PRO A 78 41.93 -34.93 1.93
N ASN A 79 40.88 -34.11 1.99
CA ASN A 79 40.92 -32.72 1.53
C ASN A 79 41.78 -31.82 2.43
N LEU A 80 41.94 -32.15 3.71
CA LEU A 80 42.83 -31.39 4.61
C LEU A 80 44.32 -31.67 4.35
N SER A 81 44.67 -32.74 3.64
CA SER A 81 46.03 -33.29 3.66
C SER A 81 47.07 -32.50 2.85
N VAL A 82 46.67 -31.93 1.70
CA VAL A 82 47.60 -31.24 0.78
C VAL A 82 47.05 -29.96 0.13
N GLY A 83 45.82 -29.97 -0.39
CA GLY A 83 45.29 -28.86 -1.20
C GLY A 83 45.17 -27.53 -0.44
N ASN A 84 44.69 -27.58 0.80
CA ASN A 84 44.57 -26.41 1.66
C ASN A 84 45.95 -25.78 1.99
N ARG A 85 46.98 -26.61 2.20
CA ARG A 85 48.31 -26.11 2.61
C ARG A 85 49.04 -25.38 1.49
N GLU A 86 49.00 -25.92 0.27
CA GLU A 86 49.58 -25.24 -0.91
C GLU A 86 48.83 -23.93 -1.23
N SER A 87 47.49 -23.94 -1.09
CA SER A 87 46.64 -22.74 -1.24
C SER A 87 46.97 -21.67 -0.20
N MET A 88 47.14 -22.04 1.08
CA MET A 88 47.56 -21.10 2.13
C MET A 88 48.95 -20.52 1.88
N TYR A 89 49.95 -21.33 1.51
CA TYR A 89 51.29 -20.80 1.24
C TYR A 89 51.32 -19.88 0.01
N GLY A 90 50.61 -20.23 -1.07
CA GLY A 90 50.46 -19.33 -2.22
C GLY A 90 49.73 -18.03 -1.89
N HIS A 91 48.77 -18.04 -0.95
CA HIS A 91 48.09 -16.83 -0.50
C HIS A 91 49.00 -15.95 0.39
N ILE A 92 49.79 -16.57 1.28
CA ILE A 92 50.76 -15.86 2.13
C ILE A 92 51.85 -15.20 1.29
N ASP A 93 52.37 -15.89 0.27
CA ASP A 93 53.40 -15.35 -0.63
C ASP A 93 52.87 -14.14 -1.43
N ARG A 94 51.64 -14.20 -1.95
CA ARG A 94 50.97 -13.06 -2.60
C ARG A 94 50.72 -11.86 -1.68
N ILE A 95 50.46 -12.10 -0.39
CA ILE A 95 50.36 -11.01 0.60
C ILE A 95 51.75 -10.42 0.88
N ALA A 96 52.79 -11.24 0.94
CA ALA A 96 54.17 -10.81 1.20
C ALA A 96 54.78 -10.00 0.04
N THR A 97 54.45 -10.32 -1.21
CA THR A 97 54.87 -9.54 -2.39
C THR A 97 54.04 -8.27 -2.61
N GLY A 98 52.93 -8.10 -1.88
CA GLY A 98 52.00 -6.98 -2.05
C GLY A 98 51.09 -7.08 -3.27
N GLU A 99 51.19 -8.15 -4.06
CA GLU A 99 50.34 -8.40 -5.22
C GLU A 99 48.99 -9.00 -4.79
N VAL A 100 48.14 -8.14 -4.24
CA VAL A 100 46.74 -8.46 -3.96
C VAL A 100 46.01 -8.63 -5.30
N GLY A 101 45.98 -9.87 -5.79
CA GLY A 101 45.29 -10.24 -7.02
C GLY A 101 43.82 -9.81 -7.04
N THR A 102 43.21 -9.84 -8.23
CA THR A 102 41.84 -9.36 -8.45
C THR A 102 40.86 -9.94 -7.42
N LEU A 103 39.78 -9.21 -7.10
CA LEU A 103 38.74 -9.68 -6.16
C LEU A 103 38.31 -11.14 -6.44
N LEU A 104 38.23 -11.52 -7.71
CA LEU A 104 37.83 -12.85 -8.18
C LEU A 104 38.76 -13.98 -7.70
N ASP A 105 40.08 -13.74 -7.60
CA ASP A 105 41.06 -14.70 -7.07
C ASP A 105 40.85 -14.90 -5.57
N ARG A 106 40.63 -13.80 -4.83
CA ARG A 106 40.38 -13.82 -3.38
C ARG A 106 39.09 -14.53 -3.01
N PHE A 107 38.08 -14.47 -3.89
CA PHE A 107 36.82 -15.21 -3.73
C PHE A 107 36.85 -16.64 -4.30
N SER A 108 37.90 -17.04 -5.02
CA SER A 108 38.05 -18.40 -5.58
C SER A 108 38.09 -19.52 -4.54
N ASN A 109 38.44 -19.21 -3.28
CA ASN A 109 38.44 -20.17 -2.17
C ASN A 109 37.10 -20.19 -1.40
N ARG A 110 36.09 -19.42 -1.82
CA ARG A 110 34.84 -19.19 -1.07
C ARG A 110 33.57 -19.43 -1.89
N PHE A 111 33.66 -19.41 -3.21
CA PHE A 111 32.68 -20.06 -4.10
C PHE A 111 33.20 -21.46 -4.46
N GLY A 112 32.31 -22.34 -4.94
CA GLY A 112 32.61 -23.75 -5.16
C GLY A 112 33.58 -24.01 -6.32
N SER A 113 33.56 -25.24 -6.84
CA SER A 113 34.42 -25.65 -7.94
C SER A 113 34.24 -24.76 -9.17
N GLU A 114 35.17 -24.87 -10.13
CA GLU A 114 35.21 -24.07 -11.36
C GLU A 114 33.87 -23.98 -12.12
N LEU A 115 33.02 -25.00 -11.97
CA LEU A 115 31.63 -25.06 -12.44
C LEU A 115 30.77 -23.88 -11.95
N ASP A 116 30.87 -23.46 -10.68
CA ASP A 116 30.10 -22.32 -10.15
C ASP A 116 30.51 -21.00 -10.82
N ARG A 117 31.79 -20.87 -11.22
CA ARG A 117 32.26 -19.69 -11.96
C ARG A 117 31.66 -19.65 -13.36
N GLU A 118 31.64 -20.78 -14.06
CA GLU A 118 30.99 -20.89 -15.37
C GLU A 118 29.48 -20.62 -15.25
N ILE A 119 28.78 -21.21 -14.26
CA ILE A 119 27.35 -20.96 -14.02
C ILE A 119 27.07 -19.48 -13.73
N ILE A 120 27.90 -18.79 -12.94
CA ILE A 120 27.71 -17.35 -12.66
C ILE A 120 27.92 -16.52 -13.94
N VAL A 121 28.93 -16.82 -14.75
CA VAL A 121 29.17 -16.13 -16.03
C VAL A 121 28.03 -16.38 -17.01
N LEU A 122 27.58 -17.62 -17.16
CA LEU A 122 26.47 -18.01 -18.04
C LEU A 122 25.14 -17.40 -17.58
N ARG A 123 24.80 -17.46 -16.29
CA ARG A 123 23.59 -16.81 -15.75
C ARG A 123 23.63 -15.29 -15.90
N LYS A 124 24.80 -14.66 -15.68
CA LYS A 124 24.97 -13.22 -15.88
C LYS A 124 24.81 -12.84 -17.35
N LYS A 125 25.37 -13.64 -18.27
CA LYS A 125 25.18 -13.47 -19.72
C LYS A 125 23.71 -13.66 -20.12
N GLN A 126 23.04 -14.69 -19.63
CA GLN A 126 21.61 -14.93 -19.89
C GLN A 126 20.73 -13.77 -19.40
N GLN A 127 20.99 -13.23 -18.20
CA GLN A 127 20.26 -12.05 -17.70
C GLN A 127 20.60 -10.77 -18.47
N GLN A 128 21.82 -10.64 -18.99
CA GLN A 128 22.20 -9.54 -19.87
C GLN A 128 21.44 -9.64 -21.20
N GLU A 129 21.46 -10.79 -21.87
CA GLU A 129 20.72 -11.05 -23.11
C GLU A 129 19.21 -10.81 -22.93
N MET A 130 18.62 -11.28 -21.82
CA MET A 130 17.20 -11.06 -21.50
C MET A 130 16.84 -9.57 -21.32
N ARG A 131 17.78 -8.72 -20.90
CA ARG A 131 17.61 -7.26 -20.79
C ARG A 131 17.87 -6.52 -22.11
N GLU A 132 18.62 -7.13 -23.02
CA GLU A 132 18.92 -6.59 -24.36
C GLU A 132 17.78 -6.86 -25.37
N ILE A 133 16.91 -7.84 -25.10
CA ILE A 133 15.64 -8.02 -25.81
C ILE A 133 14.74 -6.82 -25.49
N LYS A 134 14.73 -5.83 -26.40
CA LYS A 134 13.74 -4.75 -26.39
C LYS A 134 12.36 -5.37 -26.63
N PRO A 135 11.35 -5.13 -25.77
CA PRO A 135 10.00 -5.60 -26.04
C PRO A 135 9.49 -4.93 -27.31
N THR A 136 9.17 -5.73 -28.33
CA THR A 136 8.54 -5.25 -29.56
C THR A 136 7.04 -5.18 -29.36
N VAL A 137 6.48 -3.98 -29.49
CA VAL A 137 5.03 -3.76 -29.48
C VAL A 137 4.54 -3.84 -30.92
N GLU A 138 3.80 -4.89 -31.24
CA GLU A 138 3.03 -4.98 -32.49
C GLU A 138 1.63 -4.42 -32.24
N LEU A 139 1.20 -3.46 -33.06
CA LEU A 139 -0.14 -2.89 -32.99
C LEU A 139 -1.14 -3.90 -33.53
N ILE A 140 -1.96 -4.46 -32.63
CA ILE A 140 -2.95 -5.50 -32.98
C ILE A 140 -4.07 -4.90 -33.84
N GLN A 141 -4.48 -3.66 -33.55
CA GLN A 141 -5.39 -2.83 -34.36
C GLN A 141 -4.97 -1.35 -34.23
N PRO A 142 -5.27 -0.48 -35.22
CA PRO A 142 -5.22 0.97 -35.00
C PRO A 142 -6.33 1.37 -34.00
N PRO A 143 -6.14 2.43 -33.19
CA PRO A 143 -7.23 2.97 -32.38
C PRO A 143 -8.36 3.42 -33.32
N SER A 144 -9.57 2.92 -33.04
CA SER A 144 -10.79 3.37 -33.69
C SER A 144 -11.22 4.68 -33.04
N GLU A 145 -11.05 5.78 -33.78
CA GLU A 145 -11.27 7.19 -33.40
C GLU A 145 -12.64 7.46 -32.74
N GLU A 146 -13.63 6.60 -33.01
CA GLU A 146 -15.01 6.62 -32.48
C GLU A 146 -15.11 6.18 -31.00
N TYR A 147 -14.14 5.43 -30.47
CA TYR A 147 -14.13 4.93 -29.08
C TYR A 147 -13.30 5.79 -28.11
N ASP A 148 -12.38 6.62 -28.62
CA ASP A 148 -11.69 7.62 -27.79
C ASP A 148 -12.66 8.77 -27.46
N SER A 149 -13.49 9.20 -28.41
CA SER A 149 -14.42 10.34 -28.21
C SER A 149 -15.53 10.07 -27.22
N GLU A 150 -16.23 8.92 -27.30
CA GLU A 150 -17.32 8.62 -26.35
C GLU A 150 -16.79 8.39 -24.92
N LEU A 151 -15.53 7.93 -24.78
CA LEU A 151 -14.91 7.71 -23.46
C LEU A 151 -14.35 9.02 -22.87
N ASP A 152 -13.78 9.92 -23.69
CA ASP A 152 -13.41 11.27 -23.23
C ASP A 152 -14.66 12.08 -22.85
N GLU A 153 -15.78 11.95 -23.59
CA GLU A 153 -17.06 12.61 -23.26
C GLU A 153 -17.68 12.08 -21.95
N GLU A 154 -17.75 10.76 -21.72
CA GLU A 154 -18.23 10.20 -20.43
C GLU A 154 -17.36 10.65 -19.24
N ILE A 155 -16.04 10.81 -19.43
CA ILE A 155 -15.11 11.25 -18.37
C ILE A 155 -15.24 12.75 -18.08
N ASP A 156 -15.47 13.60 -19.10
CA ASP A 156 -15.67 15.04 -18.90
C ASP A 156 -17.01 15.31 -18.17
N GLU A 157 -18.09 14.59 -18.52
CA GLU A 157 -19.39 14.65 -17.82
C GLU A 157 -19.27 14.21 -16.33
N GLU A 158 -18.59 13.09 -16.03
CA GLU A 158 -18.39 12.64 -14.63
C GLU A 158 -17.48 13.59 -13.84
N LEU A 159 -16.56 14.31 -14.49
CA LEU A 159 -15.74 15.35 -13.85
C LEU A 159 -16.50 16.66 -13.62
N GLU A 160 -17.42 17.04 -14.51
CA GLU A 160 -18.31 18.20 -14.30
C GLU A 160 -19.27 17.93 -13.14
N GLU A 161 -19.92 16.76 -13.06
CA GLU A 161 -20.82 16.38 -11.94
C GLU A 161 -20.09 16.44 -10.58
N ILE A 162 -18.89 15.87 -10.49
CA ILE A 162 -18.05 15.95 -9.27
C ILE A 162 -17.67 17.39 -8.92
N SER A 163 -17.47 18.27 -9.91
CA SER A 163 -17.21 19.69 -9.64
C SER A 163 -18.44 20.38 -9.07
N GLU A 164 -19.63 20.12 -9.64
CA GLU A 164 -20.88 20.73 -9.19
C GLU A 164 -21.25 20.31 -7.75
N ASP A 165 -21.00 19.05 -7.38
CA ASP A 165 -21.15 18.57 -6.00
C ASP A 165 -20.20 19.27 -5.02
N GLN A 166 -18.94 19.50 -5.40
CA GLN A 166 -17.97 20.25 -4.59
C GLN A 166 -18.35 21.74 -4.46
N ASP A 167 -18.76 22.37 -5.56
CA ASP A 167 -19.27 23.74 -5.56
C ASP A 167 -20.52 23.89 -4.66
N PHE A 168 -21.43 22.91 -4.68
CA PHE A 168 -22.61 22.90 -3.80
C PHE A 168 -22.25 22.66 -2.32
N ALA A 169 -21.22 21.85 -2.02
CA ALA A 169 -20.71 21.71 -0.66
C ALA A 169 -20.07 23.00 -0.12
N GLU A 170 -19.36 23.76 -0.97
CA GLU A 170 -18.88 25.10 -0.62
C GLU A 170 -20.06 26.07 -0.37
N PHE A 171 -21.08 26.04 -1.24
CA PHE A 171 -22.32 26.82 -1.05
C PHE A 171 -23.02 26.51 0.28
N PHE A 172 -23.18 25.23 0.63
CA PHE A 172 -23.78 24.84 1.91
C PHE A 172 -23.00 25.41 3.10
N SER A 173 -21.67 25.33 3.06
CA SER A 173 -20.80 25.91 4.10
C SER A 173 -20.99 27.42 4.25
N VAL A 174 -21.01 28.15 3.12
CA VAL A 174 -21.27 29.60 3.07
C VAL A 174 -22.63 29.95 3.68
N ILE A 175 -23.68 29.23 3.28
CA ILE A 175 -25.05 29.43 3.79
C ILE A 175 -25.16 29.08 5.28
N ASN A 176 -24.53 28.01 5.74
CA ASN A 176 -24.54 27.63 7.15
C ASN A 176 -23.86 28.69 8.03
N ASN A 177 -22.76 29.29 7.55
CA ASN A 177 -22.11 30.41 8.25
C ASN A 177 -23.01 31.65 8.27
N LEU A 178 -23.60 32.02 7.12
CA LEU A 178 -24.55 33.15 7.01
C LEU A 178 -25.75 32.99 7.96
N LEU A 179 -26.37 31.81 7.99
CA LEU A 179 -27.48 31.51 8.89
C LEU A 179 -27.06 31.55 10.37
N GLY A 180 -25.82 31.18 10.68
CA GLY A 180 -25.24 31.27 12.02
C GLY A 180 -25.00 32.72 12.47
N ASP A 181 -24.68 33.63 11.54
CA ASP A 181 -24.45 35.05 11.79
C ASP A 181 -25.76 35.88 11.84
N ILE A 182 -26.92 35.29 11.55
CA ILE A 182 -28.23 35.92 11.75
C ILE A 182 -28.55 35.98 13.24
N THR A 183 -28.78 37.18 13.78
CA THR A 183 -29.13 37.38 15.19
C THR A 183 -30.64 37.42 15.46
N HIS A 184 -31.46 37.29 14.42
CA HIS A 184 -32.92 37.43 14.46
C HIS A 184 -33.61 36.14 14.94
N GLU A 185 -33.72 35.98 16.26
CA GLU A 185 -34.28 34.77 16.90
C GLU A 185 -35.66 34.35 16.37
N ASP A 186 -36.53 35.28 15.97
CA ASP A 186 -37.90 34.94 15.55
C ASP A 186 -37.93 34.27 14.17
N VAL A 187 -37.04 34.66 13.25
CA VAL A 187 -36.88 34.01 11.93
C VAL A 187 -36.26 32.63 12.12
N ILE A 188 -35.22 32.52 12.96
CA ILE A 188 -34.55 31.25 13.28
C ILE A 188 -35.53 30.26 13.94
N LYS A 189 -36.34 30.70 14.91
CA LYS A 189 -37.37 29.86 15.53
C LYS A 189 -38.43 29.41 14.55
N ASN A 190 -38.85 30.29 13.63
CA ASN A 190 -39.82 29.94 12.60
C ASN A 190 -39.25 28.87 11.68
N PHE A 191 -38.02 29.06 11.19
CA PHE A 191 -37.30 28.12 10.32
C PHE A 191 -37.08 26.75 10.96
N ILE A 192 -36.59 26.69 12.21
CA ILE A 192 -36.40 25.43 12.95
C ILE A 192 -37.74 24.72 13.25
N SER A 193 -38.85 25.46 13.30
CA SER A 193 -40.19 24.90 13.56
C SER A 193 -40.92 24.42 12.30
N SER A 194 -40.40 24.71 11.10
CA SER A 194 -41.01 24.31 9.83
C SER A 194 -40.33 23.09 9.21
N ASP A 195 -41.08 22.36 8.39
CA ASP A 195 -40.63 21.12 7.71
C ASP A 195 -39.38 21.34 6.84
N SER A 196 -39.07 22.59 6.49
CA SER A 196 -37.83 23.04 5.86
C SER A 196 -36.56 22.67 6.62
N PHE A 197 -36.61 22.64 7.95
CA PHE A 197 -35.43 22.34 8.76
C PHE A 197 -34.97 20.89 8.55
N SER A 198 -35.89 19.97 8.29
CA SER A 198 -35.53 18.57 7.98
C SER A 198 -34.77 18.45 6.66
N LEU A 199 -35.13 19.23 5.63
CA LEU A 199 -34.34 19.30 4.39
C LEU A 199 -32.95 19.90 4.65
N PHE A 200 -32.86 20.92 5.52
CA PHE A 200 -31.58 21.52 5.90
C PHE A 200 -30.67 20.55 6.67
N GLU A 201 -31.23 19.74 7.59
CA GLU A 201 -30.48 18.68 8.29
C GLU A 201 -30.04 17.56 7.34
N GLU A 202 -30.90 17.11 6.42
CA GLU A 202 -30.58 16.06 5.43
C GLU A 202 -29.46 16.49 4.49
N VAL A 203 -29.58 17.70 3.90
CA VAL A 203 -28.55 18.29 3.04
C VAL A 203 -27.25 18.54 3.80
N GLY A 204 -27.34 18.93 5.08
CA GLY A 204 -26.18 19.18 5.94
C GLY A 204 -25.43 17.93 6.43
N GLU A 205 -26.04 16.74 6.37
CA GLU A 205 -25.35 15.49 6.73
C GLU A 205 -24.33 15.07 5.65
N SER A 206 -24.60 15.34 4.37
CA SER A 206 -23.70 14.98 3.26
C SER A 206 -23.96 15.86 2.01
N PRO A 207 -23.50 17.13 2.00
CA PRO A 207 -23.81 18.07 0.92
C PRO A 207 -23.20 17.68 -0.44
N GLU A 208 -22.09 16.92 -0.44
CA GLU A 208 -21.44 16.40 -1.66
C GLU A 208 -22.19 15.24 -2.33
N SER A 209 -23.29 14.73 -1.74
CA SER A 209 -24.04 13.59 -2.30
C SER A 209 -25.55 13.85 -2.34
N VAL A 210 -25.95 15.10 -2.49
CA VAL A 210 -27.34 15.55 -2.52
C VAL A 210 -27.85 15.46 -3.96
N SER A 211 -29.06 14.93 -4.15
CA SER A 211 -29.64 14.87 -5.50
C SER A 211 -29.97 16.26 -6.04
N GLU A 212 -29.86 16.45 -7.36
CA GLU A 212 -30.19 17.71 -8.07
C GLU A 212 -31.56 18.30 -7.68
N GLU A 213 -32.58 17.46 -7.49
CA GLU A 213 -33.91 17.87 -7.03
C GLU A 213 -33.85 18.48 -5.61
N GLN A 214 -33.11 17.85 -4.69
CA GLN A 214 -32.89 18.36 -3.34
C GLN A 214 -32.01 19.62 -3.31
N LYS A 215 -30.99 19.73 -4.19
CA LYS A 215 -30.19 20.96 -4.34
C LYS A 215 -31.08 22.14 -4.76
N ALA A 216 -31.99 21.93 -5.71
CA ALA A 216 -32.96 22.93 -6.17
C ALA A 216 -33.97 23.34 -5.09
N ASP A 217 -34.56 22.38 -4.38
CA ASP A 217 -35.48 22.65 -3.27
C ASP A 217 -34.76 23.35 -2.10
N PHE A 218 -33.51 22.98 -1.82
CA PHE A 218 -32.67 23.64 -0.83
C PHE A 218 -32.35 25.09 -1.24
N PHE A 219 -31.97 25.36 -2.49
CA PHE A 219 -31.73 26.73 -2.96
C PHE A 219 -32.98 27.60 -2.81
N LYS A 220 -34.15 27.08 -3.22
CA LYS A 220 -35.45 27.76 -3.07
C LYS A 220 -35.78 28.05 -1.60
N LEU A 221 -35.52 27.09 -0.71
CA LEU A 221 -35.67 27.27 0.72
C LEU A 221 -34.79 28.39 1.26
N ILE A 222 -33.49 28.36 0.94
CA ILE A 222 -32.54 29.39 1.41
C ILE A 222 -32.93 30.77 0.88
N ASN A 223 -33.31 30.88 -0.40
CA ASN A 223 -33.79 32.14 -0.98
C ASN A 223 -35.05 32.67 -0.27
N GLN A 224 -35.98 31.77 0.13
CA GLN A 224 -37.13 32.17 0.95
C GLN A 224 -36.70 32.64 2.34
N VAL A 225 -35.85 31.88 3.05
CA VAL A 225 -35.38 32.23 4.40
C VAL A 225 -34.66 33.56 4.41
N LEU A 226 -33.81 33.83 3.41
CA LEU A 226 -33.12 35.11 3.26
C LEU A 226 -34.08 36.26 2.87
N GLY A 227 -35.13 35.98 2.09
CA GLY A 227 -36.17 36.94 1.74
C GLY A 227 -37.18 37.25 2.86
N ASP A 228 -37.34 36.34 3.83
CA ASP A 228 -38.15 36.52 5.04
C ASP A 228 -37.38 37.30 6.16
N LEU A 229 -36.10 37.64 5.94
CA LEU A 229 -35.33 38.50 6.85
C LEU A 229 -35.74 39.97 6.73
N PRO A 230 -35.66 40.75 7.83
CA PRO A 230 -35.94 42.17 7.78
C PRO A 230 -34.82 42.97 7.08
N ASP A 231 -35.18 44.09 6.45
CA ASP A 231 -34.29 44.97 5.66
C ASP A 231 -33.10 45.55 6.46
N ASP A 232 -33.09 45.47 7.80
CA ASP A 232 -32.03 45.99 8.68
C ASP A 232 -31.00 44.93 9.12
N ASN A 233 -30.94 43.79 8.41
CA ASN A 233 -30.01 42.71 8.70
C ASN A 233 -28.59 42.97 8.14
N GLU A 234 -27.72 43.55 8.98
CA GLU A 234 -26.30 43.83 8.68
C GLU A 234 -25.53 42.60 8.15
N SER A 235 -25.89 41.38 8.59
CA SER A 235 -25.21 40.14 8.16
C SER A 235 -25.48 39.81 6.69
N VAL A 236 -26.66 40.17 6.15
CA VAL A 236 -27.00 39.96 4.73
C VAL A 236 -26.31 40.99 3.84
N GLU A 237 -26.24 42.25 4.25
CA GLU A 237 -25.45 43.27 3.52
C GLU A 237 -23.97 42.90 3.49
N ALA A 238 -23.40 42.49 4.63
CA ALA A 238 -22.01 42.05 4.71
C ALA A 238 -21.73 40.80 3.86
N PHE A 239 -22.70 39.90 3.71
CA PHE A 239 -22.61 38.76 2.82
C PHE A 239 -22.60 39.16 1.34
N ILE A 240 -23.48 40.07 0.91
CA ILE A 240 -23.55 40.53 -0.49
C ILE A 240 -22.24 41.24 -0.91
N ASP A 241 -21.60 41.97 0.00
CA ASP A 241 -20.29 42.60 -0.21
C ASP A 241 -19.09 41.62 -0.13
N SER A 242 -19.32 40.35 0.24
CA SER A 242 -18.28 39.33 0.38
C SER A 242 -17.91 38.65 -0.95
N SER A 243 -16.79 37.92 -0.97
CA SER A 243 -16.45 37.00 -2.06
C SER A 243 -17.51 35.91 -2.26
N ASP A 244 -18.13 35.49 -1.17
CA ASP A 244 -18.87 34.23 -1.04
C ASP A 244 -20.26 34.35 -1.66
N PHE A 245 -20.75 35.58 -1.84
CA PHE A 245 -21.93 35.89 -2.66
C PHE A 245 -21.79 35.40 -4.11
N SER A 246 -20.56 35.30 -4.63
CA SER A 246 -20.31 34.76 -5.99
C SER A 246 -20.78 33.31 -6.11
N ILE A 247 -20.64 32.52 -5.04
CA ILE A 247 -21.05 31.11 -4.97
C ILE A 247 -22.58 31.03 -4.93
N PHE A 248 -23.22 31.92 -4.15
CA PHE A 248 -24.69 32.05 -4.14
C PHE A 248 -25.26 32.41 -5.51
N VAL A 249 -24.63 33.32 -6.24
CA VAL A 249 -25.05 33.69 -7.61
C VAL A 249 -24.89 32.50 -8.57
N LYS A 250 -23.74 31.80 -8.55
CA LYS A 250 -23.52 30.58 -9.37
C LYS A 250 -24.60 29.53 -9.10
N MET A 251 -24.89 29.24 -7.83
CA MET A 251 -25.93 28.28 -7.45
C MET A 251 -27.33 28.76 -7.85
N GLY A 252 -27.60 30.06 -7.83
CA GLY A 252 -28.86 30.62 -8.33
C GLY A 252 -29.02 30.54 -9.85
N GLU A 253 -27.93 30.49 -10.62
CA GLU A 253 -27.97 30.26 -12.07
C GLU A 253 -28.26 28.79 -12.41
N LEU A 254 -27.80 27.84 -11.59
CA LEU A 254 -28.03 26.39 -11.76
C LEU A 254 -29.40 25.94 -11.20
N TYR A 255 -29.75 26.39 -9.99
CA TYR A 255 -30.83 25.83 -9.16
C TYR A 255 -32.03 26.77 -8.94
N GLY A 256 -32.02 27.96 -9.56
CA GLY A 256 -32.98 29.03 -9.29
C GLY A 256 -34.34 28.97 -10.01
N GLU A 257 -34.59 27.99 -10.89
CA GLU A 257 -35.81 27.89 -11.74
C GLU A 257 -36.96 27.08 -11.09
#